data_AF-A0A3D3JT26-F1
#
_entry.id   AF-A0A3D3JT26-F1
#
_cell.length_a   1.000
_cell.length_b   1.000
_cell.length_c   1.000
_cell.angle_alpha   90.00
_cell.angle_beta   90.00
_cell.angle_gamma   90.00
#
_symmetry.space_group_name_H-M   'P 1'
#
loop_
_entity.id
_entity.type
_entity.pdbx_description
1 polymer ?
#
loop_
_entity_poly.entity_id
_entity_poly.type
_entity_poly.pdbx_seq_one_letter_code
_entity_poly.pdbx_strand_id
1 'polypeptide(L)'
;HVARHDGAQAEWLETELQRCRQVPNRVAAYHVPLYPTARSFHYEFSVRGRTHWAPLFDRYGLTAAFEHHDHAFKRTWPIRNGQRDPSGTVYLGDGCFGMPHRPLTEGSQWYQAKAASLQHFWSVEVAGDQIHCRAISKTGEVFDVYPPDAPGAAEAEQMWAVLAWPESIDEAIPEQVANRRLDSTITWTLLNPLATDLEVAFEISPATGIRFEPDRQKLTLAPGTEVVVNVAVTSDEARNRLNVHTLWRVDAGRGAYETVHTSVMFFRREAVVETVRGLAAPPMDGSVPALAATPPNLTGFAQRADGQPAAQGTDVWVTAIPAGLHVYAICHDADMANRVSPTTPENSFTFHTPELEAGNPFWNDDNVELFLIPQTEPLGALQYAVTLGGATYVDRKSAAGEHLRGSGMRANSSRFEDRWTAEFLIPWSDLGQQGPPPPGTVWRLDIARTHTLNQSDISRWANPTASNHAAEHFGYIKFE
;
A
#
# COMPACT_ATOMS: atom_id res chain seq x y z
N HIS A 1 17.29 24.59 -5.67
CA HIS A 1 17.59 26.04 -5.58
C HIS A 1 19.08 26.24 -5.41
N VAL A 2 19.64 27.28 -6.03
CA VAL A 2 21.06 27.63 -5.86
C VAL A 2 21.31 28.55 -4.66
N ALA A 3 20.25 29.17 -4.13
CA ALA A 3 20.26 30.00 -2.91
C ALA A 3 19.22 29.49 -1.90
N ARG A 4 19.40 29.83 -0.62
CA ARG A 4 18.47 29.48 0.46
C ARG A 4 17.28 30.46 0.45
N HIS A 5 16.10 29.98 0.85
CA HIS A 5 14.89 30.80 0.90
C HIS A 5 14.93 31.88 2.00
N ASP A 6 15.80 31.72 3.00
CA ASP A 6 16.02 32.64 4.12
C ASP A 6 17.17 33.63 3.84
N GLY A 7 17.39 34.56 4.78
CA GLY A 7 18.50 35.51 4.75
C GLY A 7 18.53 36.38 3.49
N ALA A 8 19.70 36.48 2.85
CA ALA A 8 19.96 37.41 1.76
C ALA A 8 18.96 37.34 0.59
N GLN A 9 18.42 36.15 0.26
CA GLN A 9 17.45 36.02 -0.82
C GLN A 9 16.07 36.60 -0.43
N ALA A 10 15.63 36.38 0.81
CA ALA A 10 14.38 36.93 1.33
C ALA A 10 14.47 38.46 1.50
N GLU A 11 15.60 38.96 2.00
CA GLU A 11 15.87 40.39 2.14
C GLU A 11 15.89 41.11 0.79
N TRP A 12 16.52 40.51 -0.21
CA TRP A 12 16.51 41.01 -1.59
C TRP A 12 15.08 41.02 -2.15
N LEU A 13 14.32 39.94 -1.98
CA LEU A 13 12.94 39.84 -2.44
C LEU A 13 12.06 40.93 -1.82
N GLU A 14 12.16 41.15 -0.50
CA GLU A 14 11.43 42.22 0.19
C GLU A 14 11.82 43.61 -0.34
N THR A 15 13.11 43.85 -0.57
CA THR A 15 13.61 45.11 -1.12
C THR A 15 13.02 45.41 -2.50
N GLU A 16 12.98 44.40 -3.39
CA GLU A 16 12.42 44.56 -4.74
C GLU A 16 10.89 44.75 -4.72
N LEU A 17 10.18 44.00 -3.87
CA LEU A 17 8.73 44.16 -3.72
C LEU A 17 8.37 45.53 -3.14
N GLN A 18 9.13 46.03 -2.18
CA GLN A 18 8.98 47.37 -1.63
C GLN A 18 9.20 48.45 -2.70
N ARG A 19 10.23 48.30 -3.54
CA ARG A 19 10.52 49.22 -4.64
C ARG A 19 9.37 49.29 -5.64
N CYS A 20 8.73 48.16 -5.91
CA CYS A 20 7.64 48.03 -6.86
C CYS A 20 6.24 48.17 -6.24
N ARG A 21 6.11 48.64 -4.99
CA ARG A 21 4.82 48.71 -4.27
C ARG A 21 3.70 49.49 -4.96
N GLN A 22 4.06 50.42 -5.88
CA GLN A 22 3.11 51.23 -6.64
C GLN A 22 2.79 50.64 -8.02
N VAL A 23 3.49 49.58 -8.46
CA VAL A 23 3.22 48.89 -9.72
C VAL A 23 1.99 48.00 -9.51
N PRO A 24 0.89 48.16 -10.28
CA PRO A 24 -0.37 47.48 -9.99
C PRO A 24 -0.25 45.96 -10.11
N ASN A 25 0.45 45.48 -11.14
CA ASN A 25 0.67 44.07 -11.41
C ASN A 25 2.02 43.62 -10.84
N ARG A 26 2.00 42.75 -9.84
CA ARG A 26 3.21 42.19 -9.21
C ARG A 26 3.15 40.67 -9.31
N VAL A 27 4.18 40.09 -9.91
CA VAL A 27 4.29 38.65 -10.08
C VAL A 27 5.63 38.13 -9.58
N ALA A 28 5.64 36.89 -9.11
CA ALA A 28 6.86 36.15 -8.81
C ALA A 28 6.99 34.95 -9.74
N ALA A 29 8.22 34.58 -10.10
CA ALA A 29 8.51 33.34 -10.82
C ALA A 29 9.68 32.63 -10.14
N TYR A 30 9.53 31.35 -9.84
CA TYR A 30 10.54 30.56 -9.15
C TYR A 30 10.37 29.07 -9.44
N HIS A 31 11.45 28.30 -9.25
CA HIS A 31 11.49 26.92 -9.74
C HIS A 31 10.66 25.92 -8.93
N VAL A 32 10.88 25.79 -7.63
CA VAL A 32 10.18 24.78 -6.80
C VAL A 32 8.88 25.38 -6.26
N PRO A 33 7.75 24.67 -6.35
CA PRO A 33 6.46 25.22 -5.96
C PRO A 33 6.34 25.34 -4.44
N LEU A 34 5.78 26.45 -3.98
CA LEU A 34 5.24 26.59 -2.63
C LEU A 34 4.01 25.71 -2.45
N TYR A 35 3.21 25.49 -3.50
CA TYR A 35 1.99 24.68 -3.43
C TYR A 35 2.03 23.52 -4.42
N PRO A 36 2.84 22.47 -4.18
CA PRO A 36 3.08 21.39 -5.16
C PRO A 36 1.85 20.58 -5.54
N THR A 37 1.84 19.94 -6.71
CA THR A 37 0.77 18.98 -7.10
C THR A 37 1.29 17.55 -7.18
N ALA A 38 2.53 17.34 -7.60
CA ALA A 38 3.07 15.99 -7.81
C ALA A 38 3.92 15.48 -6.63
N ARG A 39 4.31 16.36 -5.71
CA ARG A 39 5.07 16.01 -4.49
C ARG A 39 4.29 16.37 -3.24
N SER A 40 4.76 15.84 -2.10
CA SER A 40 4.23 16.15 -0.78
C SER A 40 4.16 17.65 -0.53
N PHE A 41 3.02 18.11 0.01
CA PHE A 41 2.86 19.45 0.55
C PHE A 41 3.95 19.81 1.56
N HIS A 42 4.47 18.83 2.31
CA HIS A 42 5.52 18.99 3.32
C HIS A 42 6.95 18.90 2.77
N TYR A 43 7.13 18.91 1.45
CA TYR A 43 8.46 18.95 0.84
C TYR A 43 9.28 20.14 1.38
N GLU A 44 10.52 19.89 1.79
CA GLU A 44 11.36 20.84 2.54
C GLU A 44 11.43 22.22 1.89
N PHE A 45 11.66 22.28 0.57
CA PHE A 45 11.75 23.55 -0.15
C PHE A 45 10.40 24.26 -0.27
N SER A 46 9.31 23.52 -0.41
CA SER A 46 7.95 24.08 -0.43
C SER A 46 7.59 24.68 0.94
N VAL A 47 7.92 23.99 2.03
CA VAL A 47 7.75 24.48 3.41
C VAL A 47 8.56 25.76 3.63
N ARG A 48 9.82 25.79 3.20
CA ARG A 48 10.68 26.98 3.31
C ARG A 48 10.16 28.15 2.49
N GLY A 49 9.71 27.92 1.26
CA GLY A 49 9.08 28.95 0.44
C GLY A 49 7.84 29.55 1.11
N ARG A 50 6.97 28.70 1.68
CA ARG A 50 5.78 29.18 2.41
C ARG A 50 6.13 29.88 3.73
N THR A 51 7.27 29.56 4.32
CA THR A 51 7.73 30.19 5.58
C THR A 51 8.36 31.56 5.32
N HIS A 52 9.14 31.71 4.25
CA HIS A 52 9.96 32.91 4.03
C HIS A 52 9.48 33.82 2.89
N TRP A 53 8.83 33.28 1.86
CA TRP A 53 8.41 34.06 0.69
C TRP A 53 6.91 34.35 0.68
N ALA A 54 6.05 33.37 1.01
CA ALA A 54 4.60 33.59 1.04
C ALA A 54 4.16 34.79 1.92
N PRO A 55 4.73 35.02 3.11
CA PRO A 55 4.38 36.21 3.89
C PRO A 55 4.73 37.52 3.21
N LEU A 56 5.78 37.54 2.38
CA LEU A 56 6.12 38.71 1.56
C LEU A 56 5.13 38.86 0.40
N PHE A 57 4.73 37.75 -0.23
CA PHE A 57 3.71 37.77 -1.29
C PHE A 57 2.38 38.34 -0.76
N ASP A 58 1.97 37.92 0.44
CA ASP A 58 0.76 38.39 1.12
C ASP A 58 0.86 39.86 1.58
N ARG A 59 2.04 40.29 2.05
CA ARG A 59 2.31 41.67 2.49
C ARG A 59 2.25 42.65 1.33
N TYR A 60 2.80 42.26 0.18
CA TYR A 60 2.91 43.12 -1.01
C TYR A 60 1.79 42.91 -2.03
N GLY A 61 0.86 41.98 -1.78
CA GLY A 61 -0.32 41.75 -2.62
C GLY A 61 0.07 41.39 -4.04
N LEU A 62 0.72 40.24 -4.23
CA LEU A 62 1.02 39.71 -5.56
C LEU A 62 -0.25 39.28 -6.28
N THR A 63 -0.30 39.60 -7.58
CA THR A 63 -1.40 39.21 -8.46
C THR A 63 -1.31 37.72 -8.80
N ALA A 64 -0.11 37.23 -9.11
CA ALA A 64 0.13 35.81 -9.40
C ALA A 64 1.57 35.39 -9.08
N ALA A 65 1.75 34.11 -8.78
CA ALA A 65 3.06 33.48 -8.65
C ALA A 65 3.17 32.28 -9.59
N PHE A 66 4.23 32.22 -10.39
CA PHE A 66 4.49 31.15 -11.35
C PHE A 66 5.45 30.12 -10.76
N GLU A 67 4.98 28.87 -10.71
CA GLU A 67 5.69 27.75 -10.09
C GLU A 67 6.03 26.67 -11.12
N HIS A 68 7.08 25.87 -10.87
CA HIS A 68 7.58 24.88 -11.83
C HIS A 68 7.93 23.54 -11.16
N HIS A 69 8.86 22.77 -11.74
CA HIS A 69 9.53 21.59 -11.17
C HIS A 69 8.68 20.32 -10.95
N ASP A 70 7.36 20.42 -10.87
CA ASP A 70 6.45 19.29 -10.67
C ASP A 70 5.96 18.62 -11.96
N HIS A 71 6.15 19.26 -13.11
CA HIS A 71 5.75 18.72 -14.42
C HIS A 71 4.26 18.32 -14.44
N ALA A 72 3.42 19.21 -13.93
CA ALA A 72 1.98 19.10 -14.01
C ALA A 72 1.40 20.47 -14.36
N PHE A 73 0.10 20.52 -14.68
CA PHE A 73 -0.69 21.73 -14.69
C PHE A 73 -1.33 21.94 -13.32
N LYS A 74 -1.32 23.19 -12.85
CA LYS A 74 -1.97 23.63 -11.62
C LYS A 74 -2.42 25.09 -11.72
N ARG A 75 -3.62 25.35 -11.19
CA ARG A 75 -4.05 26.66 -10.71
C ARG A 75 -4.62 26.51 -9.30
N THR A 76 -4.13 27.32 -8.37
CA THR A 76 -4.69 27.35 -7.00
C THR A 76 -5.94 28.22 -6.91
N TRP A 77 -6.68 28.06 -5.82
CA TRP A 77 -7.49 29.15 -5.28
C TRP A 77 -6.57 30.34 -4.91
N PRO A 78 -7.09 31.58 -4.88
CA PRO A 78 -6.38 32.69 -4.23
C PRO A 78 -6.04 32.33 -2.78
N ILE A 79 -4.79 32.51 -2.37
CA ILE A 79 -4.29 32.13 -1.05
C ILE A 79 -3.64 33.32 -0.35
N ARG A 80 -4.01 33.49 0.93
CA ARG A 80 -3.41 34.46 1.85
C ARG A 80 -3.30 33.85 3.23
N ASN A 81 -2.20 34.12 3.93
CA ASN A 81 -1.93 33.58 5.28
C ASN A 81 -2.11 32.05 5.35
N GLY A 82 -1.77 31.34 4.28
CA GLY A 82 -1.91 29.89 4.19
C GLY A 82 -3.36 29.38 4.14
N GLN A 83 -4.32 30.21 3.74
CA GLN A 83 -5.74 29.84 3.62
C GLN A 83 -6.33 30.37 2.30
N ARG A 84 -7.46 29.81 1.86
CA ARG A 84 -8.21 30.33 0.71
C ARG A 84 -8.76 31.71 1.07
N ASP A 85 -8.38 32.73 0.30
CA ASP A 85 -8.81 34.11 0.51
C ASP A 85 -8.89 34.81 -0.84
N PRO A 86 -10.07 35.33 -1.27
CA PRO A 86 -10.24 35.99 -2.56
C PRO A 86 -9.30 37.19 -2.82
N SER A 87 -8.72 37.78 -1.76
CA SER A 87 -7.72 38.86 -1.85
C SER A 87 -6.26 38.37 -1.94
N GLY A 88 -6.06 37.05 -1.95
CA GLY A 88 -4.76 36.40 -1.94
C GLY A 88 -4.12 36.24 -3.32
N THR A 89 -2.90 35.71 -3.32
CA THR A 89 -2.16 35.41 -4.55
C THR A 89 -2.61 34.08 -5.14
N VAL A 90 -2.75 34.02 -6.46
CA VAL A 90 -2.94 32.76 -7.18
C VAL A 90 -1.60 32.20 -7.62
N TYR A 91 -1.40 30.91 -7.41
CA TYR A 91 -0.20 30.17 -7.79
C TYR A 91 -0.51 29.32 -9.02
N LEU A 92 0.19 29.61 -10.11
CA LEU A 92 0.00 29.04 -11.44
C LEU A 92 1.21 28.18 -11.82
N GLY A 93 1.00 26.99 -12.37
CA GLY A 93 2.08 26.23 -12.98
C GLY A 93 2.24 24.80 -12.46
N ASP A 94 3.38 24.53 -11.82
CA ASP A 94 4.11 23.24 -11.73
C ASP A 94 4.98 22.89 -12.93
N GLY A 95 4.83 23.61 -14.04
CA GLY A 95 5.79 23.69 -15.14
C GLY A 95 6.03 22.36 -15.86
N CYS A 96 5.33 22.16 -16.98
CA CYS A 96 5.35 20.89 -17.72
C CYS A 96 5.77 21.02 -19.20
N PHE A 97 6.15 22.20 -19.68
CA PHE A 97 6.53 22.38 -21.08
C PHE A 97 7.88 21.71 -21.37
N GLY A 98 7.90 20.77 -22.32
CA GLY A 98 9.13 20.08 -22.75
C GLY A 98 9.57 18.91 -21.87
N MET A 99 8.85 18.59 -20.79
CA MET A 99 9.14 17.46 -19.91
C MET A 99 7.97 16.46 -19.90
N PRO A 100 8.23 15.16 -19.70
CA PRO A 100 7.17 14.20 -19.38
C PRO A 100 6.43 14.65 -18.12
N HIS A 101 5.10 14.56 -18.16
CA HIS A 101 4.26 14.90 -17.01
C HIS A 101 4.49 13.92 -15.85
N ARG A 102 4.22 14.36 -14.63
CA ARG A 102 4.18 13.50 -13.44
C ARG A 102 2.74 13.27 -13.00
N PRO A 103 2.44 12.09 -12.42
CA PRO A 103 1.16 11.87 -11.78
C PRO A 103 0.96 12.85 -10.62
N LEU A 104 -0.29 13.20 -10.35
CA LEU A 104 -0.64 14.03 -9.22
C LEU A 104 -0.52 13.24 -7.91
N THR A 105 -0.31 13.94 -6.80
CA THR A 105 -0.41 13.33 -5.47
C THR A 105 -1.86 12.90 -5.24
N GLU A 106 -2.08 11.71 -4.66
CA GLU A 106 -3.43 11.23 -4.35
C GLU A 106 -4.19 12.21 -3.44
N GLY A 107 -5.46 12.43 -3.78
CA GLY A 107 -6.36 13.33 -3.06
C GLY A 107 -6.25 14.79 -3.51
N SER A 108 -7.41 15.45 -3.61
CA SER A 108 -7.48 16.88 -3.91
C SER A 108 -6.87 17.69 -2.76
N GLN A 109 -5.87 18.52 -3.07
CA GLN A 109 -5.27 19.39 -2.08
C GLN A 109 -6.13 20.63 -1.85
N TRP A 110 -6.22 21.10 -0.60
CA TRP A 110 -7.07 22.23 -0.25
C TRP A 110 -6.77 23.50 -1.07
N TYR A 111 -5.55 23.69 -1.58
CA TYR A 111 -5.19 24.85 -2.37
C TYR A 111 -5.54 24.74 -3.87
N GLN A 112 -5.79 23.55 -4.41
CA GLN A 112 -6.00 23.36 -5.83
C GLN A 112 -7.41 23.78 -6.26
N ALA A 113 -7.48 24.67 -7.26
CA ALA A 113 -8.72 24.94 -7.99
C ALA A 113 -8.81 24.05 -9.23
N LYS A 114 -7.68 23.84 -9.92
CA LYS A 114 -7.52 22.89 -11.02
C LYS A 114 -6.13 22.28 -10.99
N ALA A 115 -6.02 20.99 -11.31
CA ALA A 115 -4.75 20.31 -11.49
C ALA A 115 -4.92 19.11 -12.44
N ALA A 116 -3.95 18.87 -13.31
CA ALA A 116 -3.96 17.73 -14.23
C ALA A 116 -2.54 17.41 -14.73
N SER A 117 -2.32 16.17 -15.14
CA SER A 117 -1.06 15.70 -15.75
C SER A 117 -0.88 16.20 -17.20
N LEU A 118 -0.88 17.52 -17.41
CA LEU A 118 -0.91 18.15 -18.73
C LEU A 118 0.33 19.00 -19.05
N GLN A 119 0.91 18.74 -20.23
CA GLN A 119 1.92 19.63 -20.82
C GLN A 119 1.27 20.92 -21.30
N HIS A 120 1.80 22.04 -20.81
CA HIS A 120 1.27 23.36 -21.11
C HIS A 120 2.34 24.43 -20.97
N PHE A 121 2.07 25.61 -21.52
CA PHE A 121 2.75 26.85 -21.15
C PHE A 121 1.72 27.93 -20.81
N TRP A 122 2.15 28.95 -20.07
CA TRP A 122 1.32 30.10 -19.72
C TRP A 122 1.62 31.26 -20.68
N SER A 123 0.58 31.78 -21.34
CA SER A 123 0.60 33.08 -22.01
C SER A 123 0.06 34.13 -21.05
N VAL A 124 0.84 35.18 -20.79
CA VAL A 124 0.52 36.22 -19.82
C VAL A 124 0.43 37.55 -20.53
N GLU A 125 -0.76 38.13 -20.52
CA GLU A 125 -1.05 39.43 -21.11
C GLU A 125 -1.29 40.43 -19.98
N VAL A 126 -0.63 41.59 -20.05
CA VAL A 126 -0.79 42.66 -19.06
C VAL A 126 -1.41 43.86 -19.76
N ALA A 127 -2.60 44.25 -19.32
CA ALA A 127 -3.37 45.36 -19.87
C ALA A 127 -3.74 46.34 -18.75
N GLY A 128 -2.97 47.42 -18.61
CA GLY A 128 -3.17 48.39 -17.53
C GLY A 128 -2.90 47.78 -16.16
N ASP A 129 -3.93 47.72 -15.31
CA ASP A 129 -3.92 47.12 -13.97
C ASP A 129 -4.43 45.67 -13.95
N GLN A 130 -4.71 45.08 -15.12
CA GLN A 130 -5.17 43.71 -15.26
C GLN A 130 -4.07 42.79 -15.79
N ILE A 131 -4.09 41.54 -15.32
CA ILE A 131 -3.29 40.43 -15.84
C ILE A 131 -4.24 39.32 -16.32
N HIS A 132 -4.06 38.87 -17.55
CA HIS A 132 -4.77 37.72 -18.11
C HIS A 132 -3.78 36.60 -18.36
N CYS A 133 -3.94 35.50 -17.62
CA CYS A 133 -3.14 34.30 -17.74
C CYS A 133 -3.95 33.24 -18.50
N ARG A 134 -3.39 32.69 -19.58
CA ARG A 134 -3.99 31.62 -20.37
C ARG A 134 -3.07 30.42 -20.38
N ALA A 135 -3.57 29.27 -19.93
CA ALA A 135 -2.85 28.00 -20.06
C ALA A 135 -3.13 27.43 -21.45
N ILE A 136 -2.05 27.19 -22.20
CA ILE A 136 -2.11 26.69 -23.57
C ILE A 136 -1.45 25.32 -23.63
N SER A 137 -2.16 24.35 -24.19
CA SER A 137 -1.71 22.96 -24.32
C SER A 137 -0.50 22.84 -25.28
N LYS A 138 0.09 21.64 -25.36
CA LYS A 138 1.12 21.33 -26.38
C LYS A 138 0.61 21.43 -27.83
N THR A 139 -0.71 21.35 -28.04
CA THR A 139 -1.38 21.39 -29.36
C THR A 139 -1.93 22.77 -29.71
N GLY A 140 -1.90 23.72 -28.76
CA GLY A 140 -2.21 25.14 -29.00
C GLY A 140 -3.57 25.60 -28.49
N GLU A 141 -4.35 24.71 -27.86
CA GLU A 141 -5.65 25.06 -27.29
C GLU A 141 -5.51 25.74 -25.92
N VAL A 142 -6.31 26.80 -25.72
CA VAL A 142 -6.46 27.42 -24.41
C VAL A 142 -7.40 26.57 -23.58
N PHE A 143 -6.94 26.09 -22.43
CA PHE A 143 -7.72 25.19 -21.56
C PHE A 143 -7.86 25.68 -20.12
N ASP A 144 -7.26 26.81 -19.78
CA ASP A 144 -7.58 27.52 -18.55
C ASP A 144 -7.33 29.02 -18.76
N VAL A 145 -8.16 29.85 -18.13
CA VAL A 145 -8.06 31.31 -18.16
C VAL A 145 -8.21 31.83 -16.74
N TYR A 146 -7.34 32.76 -16.38
CA TYR A 146 -7.40 33.49 -15.12
C TYR A 146 -7.19 34.99 -15.37
N PRO A 147 -7.97 35.88 -14.74
CA PRO A 147 -9.12 35.62 -13.87
C PRO A 147 -10.29 34.97 -14.64
N PRO A 148 -11.23 34.30 -13.94
CA PRO A 148 -12.28 33.49 -14.57
C PRO A 148 -13.33 34.29 -15.35
N ASP A 149 -13.35 35.61 -15.21
CA ASP A 149 -14.19 36.55 -15.97
C ASP A 149 -13.48 37.11 -17.21
N ALA A 150 -12.21 36.76 -17.45
CA ALA A 150 -11.48 37.23 -18.61
C ALA A 150 -12.00 36.59 -19.93
N PRO A 151 -11.87 37.29 -21.08
CA PRO A 151 -12.34 36.78 -22.36
C PRO A 151 -11.74 35.41 -22.72
N GLY A 152 -12.61 34.48 -23.12
CA GLY A 152 -12.25 33.11 -23.50
C GLY A 152 -12.35 32.08 -22.36
N ALA A 153 -12.74 32.48 -21.15
CA ALA A 153 -12.81 31.57 -20.00
C ALA A 153 -13.86 30.46 -20.17
N ALA A 154 -15.03 30.76 -20.74
CA ALA A 154 -16.09 29.75 -20.95
C ALA A 154 -15.65 28.66 -21.93
N GLU A 155 -15.00 29.04 -23.04
CA GLU A 155 -14.43 28.11 -24.01
C GLU A 155 -13.29 27.28 -23.41
N ALA A 156 -12.46 27.91 -22.58
CA ALA A 156 -11.38 27.23 -21.88
C ALA A 156 -11.90 26.22 -20.84
N GLU A 157 -13.02 26.49 -20.16
CA GLU A 157 -13.66 25.52 -19.25
C GLU A 157 -14.18 24.27 -20.00
N GLN A 158 -14.71 24.44 -21.21
CA GLN A 158 -15.10 23.31 -22.04
C GLN A 158 -13.86 22.48 -22.43
N MET A 159 -12.76 23.14 -22.80
CA MET A 159 -11.51 22.47 -23.15
C MET A 159 -10.87 21.79 -21.93
N TRP A 160 -10.94 22.41 -20.74
CA TRP A 160 -10.52 21.81 -19.48
C TRP A 160 -11.22 20.48 -19.23
N ALA A 161 -12.55 20.45 -19.38
CA ALA A 161 -13.34 19.24 -19.19
C ALA A 161 -12.97 18.10 -20.16
N VAL A 162 -12.44 18.41 -21.35
CA VAL A 162 -11.88 17.42 -22.29
C VAL A 162 -10.49 16.95 -21.85
N LEU A 163 -9.58 17.88 -21.55
CA LEU A 163 -8.18 17.53 -21.27
C LEU A 163 -7.98 16.90 -19.90
N ALA A 164 -8.76 17.31 -18.90
CA ALA A 164 -8.77 16.74 -17.56
C ALA A 164 -9.71 15.53 -17.45
N TRP A 165 -10.34 15.11 -18.54
CA TRP A 165 -11.31 14.00 -18.54
C TRP A 165 -10.78 12.70 -17.90
N PRO A 166 -9.51 12.28 -18.08
CA PRO A 166 -9.02 11.08 -17.38
C PRO A 166 -9.04 11.19 -15.86
N GLU A 167 -8.87 12.40 -15.31
CA GLU A 167 -8.97 12.64 -13.87
C GLU A 167 -10.44 12.53 -13.37
N SER A 168 -11.41 12.47 -14.29
CA SER A 168 -12.83 12.20 -13.99
C SER A 168 -13.22 10.72 -14.11
N ILE A 169 -12.27 9.85 -14.46
CA ILE A 169 -12.48 8.40 -14.47
C ILE A 169 -12.52 7.92 -13.02
N ASP A 170 -13.66 7.41 -12.59
CA ASP A 170 -13.74 6.68 -11.33
C ASP A 170 -13.21 5.25 -11.56
N GLU A 171 -12.22 4.85 -10.76
CA GLU A 171 -11.50 3.60 -10.93
C GLU A 171 -11.66 2.73 -9.69
N ALA A 172 -12.18 1.53 -9.90
CA ALA A 172 -12.24 0.49 -8.88
C ALA A 172 -11.25 -0.63 -9.25
N ILE A 173 -10.27 -0.83 -8.36
CA ILE A 173 -9.36 -1.98 -8.40
C ILE A 173 -9.75 -2.91 -7.24
N PRO A 174 -10.21 -4.15 -7.52
CA PRO A 174 -10.47 -5.14 -6.49
C PRO A 174 -9.20 -5.44 -5.69
N GLU A 175 -9.32 -5.48 -4.36
CA GLU A 175 -8.25 -6.02 -3.50
C GLU A 175 -8.12 -7.53 -3.80
N GLN A 176 -7.01 -7.92 -4.43
CA GLN A 176 -6.78 -9.32 -4.80
C GLN A 176 -5.85 -10.03 -3.83
N VAL A 177 -6.35 -11.17 -3.38
CA VAL A 177 -5.66 -12.19 -2.60
C VAL A 177 -5.61 -13.44 -3.47
N ALA A 178 -4.49 -13.69 -4.17
CA ALA A 178 -4.34 -14.92 -4.93
C ALA A 178 -2.90 -15.42 -4.97
N ASN A 179 -2.77 -16.73 -4.76
CA ASN A 179 -1.50 -17.44 -4.79
C ASN A 179 -1.07 -17.71 -6.23
N ARG A 180 0.08 -17.15 -6.60
CA ARG A 180 0.90 -17.47 -7.78
C ARG A 180 0.41 -16.96 -9.15
N ARG A 181 -0.82 -16.50 -9.32
CA ARG A 181 -1.30 -15.87 -10.57
C ARG A 181 -2.12 -14.63 -10.30
N LEU A 182 -1.95 -13.64 -11.16
CA LEU A 182 -2.78 -12.45 -11.18
C LEU A 182 -3.99 -12.73 -12.05
N ASP A 183 -5.20 -12.65 -11.50
CA ASP A 183 -6.44 -12.81 -12.26
C ASP A 183 -7.45 -11.77 -11.74
N SER A 184 -7.30 -10.50 -12.14
CA SER A 184 -8.07 -9.36 -11.64
C SER A 184 -8.89 -8.67 -12.73
N THR A 185 -9.68 -7.68 -12.34
CA THR A 185 -10.40 -6.78 -13.24
C THR A 185 -10.18 -5.34 -12.80
N ILE A 186 -9.70 -4.46 -13.68
CA ILE A 186 -9.79 -3.02 -13.47
C ILE A 186 -11.17 -2.58 -13.97
N THR A 187 -11.92 -1.87 -13.14
CA THR A 187 -13.21 -1.30 -13.54
C THR A 187 -13.07 0.21 -13.61
N TRP A 188 -13.34 0.78 -14.78
CA TRP A 188 -13.41 2.22 -15.01
C TRP A 188 -14.87 2.63 -15.24
N THR A 189 -15.31 3.69 -14.57
CA THR A 189 -16.56 4.38 -14.86
C THR A 189 -16.24 5.70 -15.56
N LEU A 190 -16.69 5.80 -16.81
CA LEU A 190 -16.42 6.91 -17.72
C LEU A 190 -17.65 7.81 -17.79
N LEU A 191 -17.56 9.06 -17.33
CA LEU A 191 -18.64 10.05 -17.40
C LEU A 191 -18.37 11.05 -18.53
N ASN A 192 -19.33 11.36 -19.41
CA ASN A 192 -19.23 12.51 -20.31
C ASN A 192 -19.83 13.79 -19.68
N PRO A 193 -19.02 14.75 -19.21
CA PRO A 193 -19.51 15.99 -18.60
C PRO A 193 -19.90 17.07 -19.64
N LEU A 194 -19.69 16.84 -20.93
CA LEU A 194 -19.89 17.82 -21.99
C LEU A 194 -21.30 17.75 -22.59
N ALA A 195 -21.68 18.83 -23.26
CA ALA A 195 -22.94 18.92 -24.02
C ALA A 195 -22.84 18.31 -25.43
N THR A 196 -21.71 17.70 -25.78
CA THR A 196 -21.44 17.05 -27.08
C THR A 196 -21.00 15.61 -26.88
N ASP A 197 -21.15 14.78 -27.91
CA ASP A 197 -20.61 13.43 -27.90
C ASP A 197 -19.08 13.45 -27.69
N LEU A 198 -18.59 12.49 -26.92
CA LEU A 198 -17.17 12.23 -26.72
C LEU A 198 -16.80 10.91 -27.40
N GLU A 199 -15.93 11.01 -28.41
CA GLU A 199 -15.27 9.85 -29.01
C GLU A 199 -14.02 9.53 -28.21
N VAL A 200 -14.05 8.41 -27.48
CA VAL A 200 -12.98 7.99 -26.58
C VAL A 200 -12.37 6.69 -27.08
N ALA A 201 -11.05 6.60 -27.04
CA ALA A 201 -10.32 5.36 -27.22
C ALA A 201 -9.27 5.21 -26.13
N PHE A 202 -9.02 3.97 -25.71
CA PHE A 202 -7.86 3.67 -24.88
C PHE A 202 -7.00 2.57 -25.48
N GLU A 203 -5.72 2.60 -25.13
CA GLU A 203 -4.74 1.55 -25.39
C GLU A 203 -3.86 1.37 -24.16
N ILE A 204 -3.74 0.12 -23.69
CA ILE A 204 -2.90 -0.26 -22.56
C ILE A 204 -1.61 -0.84 -23.11
N SER A 205 -0.46 -0.35 -22.64
CA SER A 205 0.84 -0.94 -22.98
C SER A 205 1.15 -2.09 -22.03
N PRO A 206 1.10 -3.37 -22.46
CA PRO A 206 1.27 -4.50 -21.57
C PRO A 206 2.73 -4.60 -21.08
N ALA A 207 2.90 -4.78 -19.77
CA ALA A 207 4.18 -5.22 -19.22
C ALA A 207 4.44 -6.70 -19.57
N THR A 208 5.70 -7.10 -19.71
CA THR A 208 6.08 -8.50 -19.95
C THR A 208 5.43 -9.42 -18.90
N GLY A 209 4.76 -10.48 -19.36
CA GLY A 209 4.07 -11.45 -18.49
C GLY A 209 2.69 -11.01 -17.98
N ILE A 210 2.15 -9.89 -18.48
CA ILE A 210 0.79 -9.40 -18.17
C ILE A 210 -0.03 -9.35 -19.45
N ARG A 211 -1.31 -9.76 -19.38
CA ARG A 211 -2.29 -9.58 -20.45
C ARG A 211 -3.47 -8.78 -19.94
N PHE A 212 -4.01 -7.93 -20.81
CA PHE A 212 -5.20 -7.12 -20.58
C PHE A 212 -6.27 -7.50 -21.60
N GLU A 213 -7.52 -7.64 -21.18
CA GLU A 213 -8.64 -7.95 -22.08
C GLU A 213 -9.87 -7.10 -21.69
N PRO A 214 -10.29 -6.13 -22.52
CA PRO A 214 -9.60 -5.67 -23.73
C PRO A 214 -8.33 -4.85 -23.40
N ASP A 215 -7.29 -4.96 -24.23
CA ASP A 215 -6.10 -4.08 -24.15
C ASP A 215 -6.31 -2.74 -24.90
N ARG A 216 -7.35 -2.65 -25.72
CA ARG A 216 -7.76 -1.46 -26.46
C ARG A 216 -9.26 -1.44 -26.70
N GLN A 217 -9.89 -0.27 -26.65
CA GLN A 217 -11.31 -0.13 -26.99
C GLN A 217 -11.60 1.27 -27.53
N LYS A 218 -12.64 1.39 -28.37
CA LYS A 218 -13.23 2.67 -28.79
C LYS A 218 -14.69 2.74 -28.32
N LEU A 219 -15.10 3.92 -27.88
CA LEU A 219 -16.39 4.19 -27.25
C LEU A 219 -16.89 5.57 -27.69
N THR A 220 -18.19 5.69 -27.91
CA THR A 220 -18.87 6.99 -28.04
C THR A 220 -19.69 7.20 -26.77
N LEU A 221 -19.41 8.28 -26.03
CA LEU A 221 -20.16 8.66 -24.85
C LEU A 221 -21.07 9.84 -25.18
N ALA A 222 -22.38 9.65 -25.11
CA ALA A 222 -23.34 10.74 -25.26
C ALA A 222 -23.31 11.70 -24.05
N PRO A 223 -23.73 12.96 -24.19
CA PRO A 223 -23.78 13.93 -23.09
C PRO A 223 -24.45 13.38 -21.83
N GLY A 224 -23.76 13.50 -20.69
CA GLY A 224 -24.27 13.08 -19.39
C GLY A 224 -24.39 11.56 -19.18
N THR A 225 -23.88 10.74 -20.09
CA THR A 225 -23.87 9.28 -19.92
C THR A 225 -22.68 8.80 -19.11
N GLU A 226 -22.92 7.75 -18.32
CA GLU A 226 -21.88 6.96 -17.66
C GLU A 226 -21.76 5.61 -18.35
N VAL A 227 -20.53 5.20 -18.66
CA VAL A 227 -20.21 3.91 -19.26
C VAL A 227 -19.18 3.19 -18.40
N VAL A 228 -19.47 1.95 -18.04
CA VAL A 228 -18.55 1.10 -17.29
C VAL A 228 -17.73 0.25 -18.25
N VAL A 229 -16.41 0.29 -18.09
CA VAL A 229 -15.44 -0.52 -18.81
C VAL A 229 -14.76 -1.45 -17.83
N ASN A 230 -14.76 -2.75 -18.14
CA ASN A 230 -14.05 -3.76 -17.37
C ASN A 230 -12.88 -4.28 -18.19
N VAL A 231 -11.69 -4.21 -17.62
CA VAL A 231 -10.45 -4.74 -18.22
C VAL A 231 -9.96 -5.89 -17.35
N ALA A 232 -10.06 -7.11 -17.85
CA ALA A 232 -9.48 -8.27 -17.19
C ALA A 232 -7.94 -8.20 -17.27
N VAL A 233 -7.28 -8.52 -16.16
CA VAL A 233 -5.82 -8.50 -16.01
C VAL A 233 -5.37 -9.90 -15.60
N THR A 234 -4.55 -10.53 -16.45
CA THR A 234 -4.00 -11.87 -16.16
C THR A 234 -2.48 -11.86 -16.15
N SER A 235 -1.85 -12.64 -15.27
CA SER A 235 -0.39 -12.80 -15.23
C SER A 235 0.06 -14.23 -14.93
N ASP A 236 1.09 -14.65 -15.67
CA ASP A 236 1.81 -15.89 -15.43
C ASP A 236 2.86 -15.78 -14.31
N GLU A 237 3.09 -14.58 -13.76
CA GLU A 237 4.09 -14.30 -12.73
C GLU A 237 3.48 -13.66 -11.48
N ALA A 238 4.03 -13.96 -10.30
CA ALA A 238 3.66 -13.28 -9.06
C ALA A 238 4.28 -11.87 -9.00
N ARG A 239 3.47 -10.86 -8.67
CA ARG A 239 3.90 -9.46 -8.50
C ARG A 239 3.22 -8.85 -7.30
N ASN A 240 3.90 -7.95 -6.58
CA ASN A 240 3.31 -7.23 -5.43
C ASN A 240 2.69 -5.87 -5.85
N ARG A 241 3.12 -5.36 -7.01
CA ARG A 241 2.68 -4.08 -7.57
C ARG A 241 2.73 -4.12 -9.08
N LEU A 242 1.72 -3.53 -9.73
CA LEU A 242 1.68 -3.30 -11.17
C LEU A 242 1.19 -1.88 -11.44
N ASN A 243 2.02 -1.09 -12.12
CA ASN A 243 1.58 0.18 -12.69
C ASN A 243 1.07 -0.12 -14.10
N VAL A 244 -0.17 0.29 -14.40
CA VAL A 244 -0.78 0.17 -15.72
C VAL A 244 -0.86 1.55 -16.32
N HIS A 245 -0.14 1.73 -17.42
CA HIS A 245 -0.17 2.97 -18.18
C HIS A 245 -1.18 2.82 -19.32
N THR A 246 -2.23 3.63 -19.27
CA THR A 246 -3.31 3.65 -20.26
C THR A 246 -3.23 4.95 -21.04
N LEU A 247 -2.98 4.86 -22.35
CA LEU A 247 -3.08 6.00 -23.25
C LEU A 247 -4.55 6.21 -23.60
N TRP A 248 -5.09 7.36 -23.24
CA TRP A 248 -6.44 7.79 -23.60
C TRP A 248 -6.38 8.78 -24.76
N ARG A 249 -7.27 8.59 -25.72
CA ARG A 249 -7.53 9.51 -26.82
C ARG A 249 -8.98 9.97 -26.74
N VAL A 250 -9.20 11.28 -26.62
CA VAL A 250 -10.53 11.88 -26.42
C VAL A 250 -10.76 12.93 -27.51
N ASP A 251 -11.87 12.87 -28.23
CA ASP A 251 -12.28 13.88 -29.22
C ASP A 251 -13.70 14.35 -28.92
N ALA A 252 -13.86 15.68 -28.79
CA ALA A 252 -15.13 16.37 -28.55
C ALA A 252 -15.62 17.15 -29.79
N GLY A 253 -15.26 16.68 -30.99
CA GLY A 253 -15.57 17.35 -32.26
C GLY A 253 -14.65 18.52 -32.59
N ARG A 254 -13.50 18.62 -31.92
CA ARG A 254 -12.48 19.67 -32.14
C ARG A 254 -11.09 19.11 -32.40
N GLY A 255 -10.98 17.80 -32.64
CA GLY A 255 -9.72 17.09 -32.79
C GLY A 255 -9.43 16.22 -31.58
N ALA A 256 -8.67 15.15 -31.80
CA ALA A 256 -8.37 14.18 -30.77
C ALA A 256 -7.18 14.59 -29.89
N TYR A 257 -7.39 14.55 -28.58
CA TYR A 257 -6.41 14.84 -27.54
C TYR A 257 -5.88 13.55 -26.94
N GLU A 258 -4.58 13.47 -26.69
CA GLU A 258 -3.94 12.30 -26.10
C GLU A 258 -3.36 12.62 -24.73
N THR A 259 -3.62 11.72 -23.78
CA THR A 259 -3.23 11.85 -22.37
C THR A 259 -3.02 10.46 -21.76
N VAL A 260 -2.26 10.36 -20.67
CA VAL A 260 -1.92 9.07 -20.05
C VAL A 260 -2.50 9.04 -18.65
N HIS A 261 -3.27 7.99 -18.36
CA HIS A 261 -3.74 7.63 -17.02
C HIS A 261 -2.85 6.52 -16.47
N THR A 262 -2.52 6.56 -15.18
CA THR A 262 -1.76 5.49 -14.53
C THR A 262 -2.55 4.88 -13.39
N SER A 263 -3.03 3.66 -13.60
CA SER A 263 -3.64 2.85 -12.55
C SER A 263 -2.54 2.14 -11.75
N VAL A 264 -2.61 2.15 -10.42
CA VAL A 264 -1.65 1.44 -9.56
C VAL A 264 -2.36 0.31 -8.85
N MET A 265 -2.06 -0.92 -9.24
CA MET A 265 -2.57 -2.11 -8.57
C MET A 265 -1.56 -2.63 -7.55
N PHE A 266 -2.05 -2.93 -6.35
CA PHE A 266 -1.33 -3.66 -5.32
C PHE A 266 -1.89 -5.07 -5.22
N PHE A 267 -1.00 -6.04 -5.11
CA PHE A 267 -1.38 -7.44 -4.95
C PHE A 267 -0.75 -7.96 -3.66
N ARG A 268 -1.58 -8.49 -2.77
CA ARG A 268 -1.09 -9.13 -1.55
C ARG A 268 -0.89 -10.62 -1.84
N ARG A 269 0.34 -11.08 -1.71
CA ARG A 269 0.65 -12.52 -1.67
C ARG A 269 0.36 -13.01 -0.25
N GLU A 270 -0.89 -13.39 0.05
CA GLU A 270 -1.19 -14.02 1.34
C GLU A 270 -0.61 -15.44 1.37
N ALA A 271 0.11 -15.78 2.44
CA ALA A 271 0.70 -17.10 2.61
C ALA A 271 -0.42 -18.14 2.81
N VAL A 272 -0.38 -19.27 2.08
CA VAL A 272 -1.34 -20.38 2.25
C VAL A 272 -0.61 -21.69 2.40
N VAL A 273 -1.05 -22.52 3.35
CA VAL A 273 -0.65 -23.92 3.52
C VAL A 273 -1.88 -24.81 3.30
N GLU A 274 -1.73 -25.84 2.47
CA GLU A 274 -2.74 -26.87 2.28
C GLU A 274 -2.41 -28.08 3.18
N THR A 275 -3.35 -28.51 4.01
CA THR A 275 -3.12 -29.66 4.91
C THR A 275 -3.14 -30.96 4.12
N VAL A 276 -2.25 -31.91 4.41
CA VAL A 276 -2.34 -33.24 3.81
C VAL A 276 -3.31 -34.13 4.60
N ARG A 277 -4.21 -34.87 3.93
CA ARG A 277 -5.06 -35.91 4.56
C ARG A 277 -4.29 -37.22 4.76
N GLY A 278 -4.53 -37.89 5.89
CA GLY A 278 -4.60 -39.36 5.90
C GLY A 278 -3.39 -40.15 6.43
N LEU A 279 -2.58 -39.62 7.34
CA LEU A 279 -1.63 -40.44 8.10
C LEU A 279 -2.18 -40.75 9.50
N ALA A 280 -1.92 -41.97 10.00
CA ALA A 280 -2.11 -42.28 11.41
C ALA A 280 -1.23 -41.32 12.23
N ALA A 281 -1.68 -40.93 13.43
CA ALA A 281 -0.91 -40.06 14.30
C ALA A 281 0.49 -40.67 14.52
N PRO A 282 1.58 -39.97 14.21
CA PRO A 282 2.90 -40.48 14.54
C PRO A 282 3.05 -40.62 16.06
N PRO A 283 3.92 -41.52 16.54
CA PRO A 283 4.28 -41.50 17.94
C PRO A 283 4.87 -40.12 18.26
N MET A 284 4.34 -39.46 19.30
CA MET A 284 4.80 -38.15 19.78
C MET A 284 6.11 -38.30 20.57
N ASP A 285 7.12 -38.90 19.97
CA ASP A 285 8.42 -39.20 20.57
C ASP A 285 9.57 -38.42 19.88
N GLY A 286 9.23 -37.55 18.93
CA GLY A 286 10.16 -36.75 18.16
C GLY A 286 11.10 -37.57 17.29
N SER A 287 10.82 -38.85 17.07
CA SER A 287 11.36 -39.54 15.90
C SER A 287 10.91 -38.79 14.66
N VAL A 288 11.80 -38.64 13.67
CA VAL A 288 11.47 -37.99 12.40
C VAL A 288 10.32 -38.79 11.79
N PRO A 289 9.08 -38.27 11.75
CA PRO A 289 7.94 -39.08 11.36
C PRO A 289 8.09 -39.48 9.89
N ALA A 290 7.43 -40.56 9.45
CA ALA A 290 7.32 -40.87 8.02
C ALA A 290 6.82 -39.68 7.17
N LEU A 291 6.15 -38.70 7.81
CA LEU A 291 5.75 -37.42 7.24
C LEU A 291 6.93 -36.57 6.73
N ALA A 292 8.06 -36.54 7.41
CA ALA A 292 9.24 -35.77 6.99
C ALA A 292 10.02 -36.44 5.82
N ALA A 293 9.50 -37.56 5.28
CA ALA A 293 9.94 -38.09 4.00
C ALA A 293 9.33 -37.33 2.80
N THR A 294 8.38 -36.42 3.03
CA THR A 294 7.84 -35.51 2.00
C THR A 294 8.34 -34.07 2.22
N PRO A 295 8.36 -33.22 1.19
CA PRO A 295 8.68 -31.81 1.36
C PRO A 295 7.73 -31.09 2.34
N PRO A 296 8.18 -30.06 3.08
CA PRO A 296 7.31 -29.26 3.94
C PRO A 296 6.19 -28.61 3.13
N ASN A 297 4.95 -28.68 3.61
CA ASN A 297 3.79 -28.05 2.96
C ASN A 297 3.65 -26.57 3.33
N LEU A 298 4.31 -26.13 4.40
CA LEU A 298 4.44 -24.73 4.75
C LEU A 298 5.78 -24.20 4.22
N THR A 299 5.70 -23.46 3.11
CA THR A 299 6.88 -22.93 2.39
C THR A 299 7.09 -21.44 2.64
N GLY A 300 8.33 -20.99 2.56
CA GLY A 300 8.69 -19.56 2.73
C GLY A 300 9.01 -19.13 4.16
N PHE A 301 9.14 -20.08 5.09
CA PHE A 301 9.53 -19.83 6.47
C PHE A 301 11.03 -19.50 6.57
N ALA A 302 11.40 -18.23 6.37
CA ALA A 302 12.82 -17.85 6.35
C ALA A 302 13.13 -16.36 6.59
N GLN A 303 12.17 -15.54 7.05
CA GLN A 303 12.38 -14.08 7.12
C GLN A 303 12.08 -13.48 8.49
N ARG A 304 12.93 -12.53 8.87
CA ARG A 304 12.78 -11.65 10.05
C ARG A 304 12.03 -10.37 9.70
N ALA A 305 11.57 -9.66 10.72
CA ALA A 305 10.85 -8.38 10.58
C ALA A 305 11.65 -7.28 9.87
N ASP A 306 12.97 -7.33 9.91
CA ASP A 306 13.87 -6.39 9.23
C ASP A 306 14.15 -6.76 7.76
N GLY A 307 13.50 -7.81 7.24
CA GLY A 307 13.65 -8.31 5.87
C GLY A 307 14.92 -9.15 5.63
N GLN A 308 15.72 -9.41 6.67
CA GLN A 308 16.86 -10.31 6.57
C GLN A 308 16.43 -11.78 6.71
N PRO A 309 17.20 -12.74 6.16
CA PRO A 309 16.98 -14.15 6.41
C PRO A 309 17.06 -14.49 7.90
N ALA A 310 16.25 -15.44 8.35
CA ALA A 310 16.41 -16.04 9.68
C ALA A 310 17.83 -16.62 9.82
N ALA A 311 18.44 -16.51 11.00
CA ALA A 311 19.80 -17.00 11.19
C ALA A 311 19.89 -18.53 11.00
N GLN A 312 18.80 -19.24 11.28
CA GLN A 312 18.64 -20.66 11.00
C GLN A 312 17.29 -20.94 10.36
N GLY A 313 17.25 -21.91 9.46
CA GLY A 313 16.01 -22.31 8.78
C GLY A 313 15.06 -23.11 9.68
N THR A 314 13.79 -23.13 9.29
CA THR A 314 12.79 -24.00 9.91
C THR A 314 11.90 -24.59 8.82
N ASP A 315 11.79 -25.91 8.78
CA ASP A 315 10.87 -26.61 7.88
C ASP A 315 9.63 -27.05 8.67
N VAL A 316 8.43 -26.80 8.15
CA VAL A 316 7.18 -27.07 8.88
C VAL A 316 6.20 -27.88 8.04
N TRP A 317 5.60 -28.88 8.69
CA TRP A 317 4.49 -29.66 8.18
C TRP A 317 3.25 -29.41 9.03
N VAL A 318 2.13 -29.12 8.38
CA VAL A 318 0.82 -28.94 9.01
C VAL A 318 -0.15 -29.98 8.45
N THR A 319 -0.61 -30.91 9.28
CA THR A 319 -1.37 -32.09 8.84
C THR A 319 -2.67 -32.22 9.62
N ALA A 320 -3.78 -32.43 8.92
CA ALA A 320 -5.06 -32.75 9.55
C ALA A 320 -5.21 -34.27 9.65
N ILE A 321 -5.16 -34.80 10.87
CA ILE A 321 -5.30 -36.24 11.15
C ILE A 321 -6.57 -36.51 11.98
N PRO A 322 -7.08 -37.75 12.05
CA PRO A 322 -8.31 -38.03 12.81
C PRO A 322 -8.26 -37.59 14.29
N ALA A 323 -7.08 -37.62 14.92
CA ALA A 323 -6.89 -37.23 16.31
C ALA A 323 -6.82 -35.72 16.55
N GLY A 324 -6.48 -34.91 15.54
CA GLY A 324 -6.29 -33.47 15.71
C GLY A 324 -5.52 -32.80 14.55
N LEU A 325 -5.20 -31.52 14.74
CA LEU A 325 -4.25 -30.80 13.91
C LEU A 325 -2.84 -31.09 14.42
N HIS A 326 -2.01 -31.69 13.57
CA HIS A 326 -0.62 -32.03 13.87
C HIS A 326 0.31 -31.03 13.19
N VAL A 327 1.22 -30.45 13.97
CA VAL A 327 2.27 -29.56 13.48
C VAL A 327 3.61 -30.16 13.87
N TYR A 328 4.48 -30.30 12.87
CA TYR A 328 5.83 -30.80 13.05
C TYR A 328 6.80 -29.82 12.42
N ALA A 329 7.74 -29.32 13.21
CA ALA A 329 8.76 -28.37 12.77
C ALA A 329 10.15 -28.95 12.99
N ILE A 330 10.98 -28.90 11.95
CA ILE A 330 12.42 -29.13 12.04
C ILE A 330 13.09 -27.77 12.18
N CYS A 331 13.64 -27.51 13.36
CA CYS A 331 14.33 -26.28 13.71
C CYS A 331 15.83 -26.50 13.53
N HIS A 332 16.37 -26.14 12.37
CA HIS A 332 17.80 -26.25 12.09
C HIS A 332 18.58 -25.35 13.04
N ASP A 333 19.75 -25.80 13.49
CA ASP A 333 20.69 -24.99 14.26
C ASP A 333 22.08 -25.64 14.27
N ALA A 334 23.01 -25.06 13.50
CA ALA A 334 24.37 -25.58 13.40
C ALA A 334 25.16 -25.56 14.73
N ASP A 335 24.68 -24.84 15.75
CA ASP A 335 25.32 -24.74 17.07
C ASP A 335 24.56 -25.50 18.18
N MET A 336 23.71 -26.48 17.81
CA MET A 336 22.89 -27.26 18.75
C MET A 336 23.66 -27.84 19.94
N ALA A 337 24.93 -28.22 19.74
CA ALA A 337 25.81 -28.77 20.77
C ALA A 337 26.03 -27.80 21.95
N ASN A 338 25.99 -26.49 21.70
CA ASN A 338 26.18 -25.45 22.72
C ASN A 338 24.86 -24.82 23.19
N ARG A 339 23.72 -25.22 22.61
CA ARG A 339 22.42 -24.64 22.98
C ARG A 339 21.98 -25.07 24.36
N VAL A 340 21.71 -24.11 25.22
CA VAL A 340 21.09 -24.32 26.53
C VAL A 340 19.66 -23.79 26.47
N SER A 341 18.70 -24.61 26.88
CA SER A 341 17.34 -24.15 27.11
C SER A 341 17.20 -23.76 28.58
N PRO A 342 16.72 -22.54 28.89
CA PRO A 342 16.41 -22.13 30.26
C PRO A 342 15.07 -22.68 30.76
N THR A 343 14.35 -23.46 29.93
CA THR A 343 13.04 -24.01 30.29
C THR A 343 13.06 -25.53 30.36
N THR A 344 12.10 -26.06 31.11
CA THR A 344 11.79 -27.47 31.23
C THR A 344 10.27 -27.63 31.16
N PRO A 345 9.72 -28.85 31.09
CA PRO A 345 8.27 -29.05 31.12
C PRO A 345 7.56 -28.41 32.34
N GLU A 346 8.27 -28.18 33.46
CA GLU A 346 7.75 -27.48 34.65
C GLU A 346 7.44 -26.00 34.39
N ASN A 347 8.06 -25.41 33.36
CA ASN A 347 7.81 -24.04 32.90
C ASN A 347 6.65 -23.97 31.90
N SER A 348 5.74 -24.96 31.90
CA SER A 348 4.55 -24.94 31.05
C SER A 348 3.43 -24.10 31.65
N PHE A 349 2.68 -23.39 30.82
CA PHE A 349 1.61 -22.48 31.26
C PHE A 349 0.35 -22.61 30.42
N THR A 350 -0.77 -22.22 31.03
CA THR A 350 -2.06 -22.05 30.35
C THR A 350 -2.58 -20.64 30.62
N PHE A 351 -2.91 -19.90 29.56
CA PHE A 351 -3.38 -18.51 29.50
C PHE A 351 -2.35 -17.44 29.90
N HIS A 352 -2.49 -16.26 29.31
CA HIS A 352 -1.64 -15.10 29.59
C HIS A 352 -2.03 -14.47 30.94
N THR A 353 -1.10 -14.39 31.89
CA THR A 353 -1.21 -13.51 33.07
C THR A 353 -0.25 -12.32 32.96
N PRO A 354 -0.54 -11.15 33.55
CA PRO A 354 0.34 -9.98 33.51
C PRO A 354 1.74 -10.21 34.11
N GLU A 355 1.92 -11.25 34.95
CA GLU A 355 3.24 -11.62 35.47
C GLU A 355 4.19 -12.21 34.41
N LEU A 356 3.71 -12.46 33.18
CA LEU A 356 4.47 -13.09 32.08
C LEU A 356 5.18 -12.10 31.13
N GLU A 357 4.98 -10.79 31.29
CA GLU A 357 5.28 -9.82 30.22
C GLU A 357 6.78 -9.48 30.02
N ALA A 358 7.65 -9.66 31.02
CA ALA A 358 9.08 -9.34 30.88
C ALA A 358 9.99 -10.26 31.70
N GLY A 359 10.88 -10.99 31.00
CA GLY A 359 11.90 -11.84 31.64
C GLY A 359 11.48 -13.28 31.93
N ASN A 360 10.28 -13.70 31.51
CA ASN A 360 9.91 -15.12 31.57
C ASN A 360 10.87 -15.93 30.66
N PRO A 361 11.45 -17.05 31.15
CA PRO A 361 12.40 -17.84 30.36
C PRO A 361 11.75 -18.46 29.11
N PHE A 362 10.43 -18.67 29.07
CA PHE A 362 9.72 -19.25 27.93
C PHE A 362 9.90 -18.44 26.65
N TRP A 363 9.54 -17.15 26.68
CA TRP A 363 9.60 -16.27 25.51
C TRP A 363 11.02 -15.88 25.10
N ASN A 364 12.01 -16.22 25.93
CA ASN A 364 13.43 -16.04 25.65
C ASN A 364 14.13 -17.34 25.25
N ASP A 365 13.45 -18.49 25.33
CA ASP A 365 13.98 -19.77 24.84
C ASP A 365 13.78 -19.89 23.33
N ASP A 366 14.53 -20.79 22.69
CA ASP A 366 14.22 -21.20 21.32
C ASP A 366 12.85 -21.89 21.33
N ASN A 367 11.88 -21.36 20.60
CA ASN A 367 10.51 -21.84 20.64
C ASN A 367 9.80 -21.66 19.30
N VAL A 368 8.83 -22.55 19.05
CA VAL A 368 7.91 -22.50 17.91
C VAL A 368 6.52 -22.17 18.43
N GLU A 369 5.90 -21.16 17.83
CA GLU A 369 4.55 -20.69 18.16
C GLU A 369 3.62 -20.90 16.96
N LEU A 370 2.42 -21.40 17.24
CA LEU A 370 1.31 -21.53 16.32
C LEU A 370 0.20 -20.55 16.73
N PHE A 371 -0.24 -19.73 15.80
CA PHE A 371 -1.40 -18.85 15.96
C PHE A 371 -2.50 -19.28 14.99
N LEU A 372 -3.72 -19.46 15.50
CA LEU A 372 -4.84 -19.98 14.72
C LEU A 372 -6.13 -19.24 15.04
N ILE A 373 -6.91 -18.92 14.01
CA ILE A 373 -8.28 -18.41 14.16
C ILE A 373 -9.22 -19.29 13.33
N PRO A 374 -9.95 -20.22 13.96
CA PRO A 374 -10.97 -21.00 13.29
C PRO A 374 -12.11 -20.12 12.76
N GLN A 375 -12.71 -20.46 11.63
CA GLN A 375 -13.92 -19.80 11.09
C GLN A 375 -15.22 -20.25 11.80
N THR A 376 -15.13 -20.72 13.04
CA THR A 376 -16.28 -21.28 13.76
C THR A 376 -16.39 -20.68 15.16
N GLU A 377 -17.54 -20.04 15.43
CA GLU A 377 -17.96 -19.70 16.79
C GLU A 377 -18.02 -20.98 17.66
N PRO A 378 -17.66 -20.90 18.95
CA PRO A 378 -17.42 -19.69 19.74
C PRO A 378 -15.93 -19.31 19.92
N LEU A 379 -15.02 -19.74 19.05
CA LEU A 379 -13.57 -19.56 19.26
C LEU A 379 -13.04 -18.26 18.62
N GLY A 380 -12.13 -17.61 19.34
CA GLY A 380 -11.33 -16.47 18.88
C GLY A 380 -9.89 -16.90 18.55
N ALA A 381 -8.93 -16.03 18.85
CA ALA A 381 -7.51 -16.32 18.64
C ALA A 381 -7.00 -17.42 19.58
N LEU A 382 -6.33 -18.42 18.99
CA LEU A 382 -5.69 -19.52 19.71
C LEU A 382 -4.18 -19.41 19.51
N GLN A 383 -3.42 -19.67 20.56
CA GLN A 383 -1.96 -19.72 20.55
C GLN A 383 -1.49 -21.00 21.23
N TYR A 384 -0.58 -21.71 20.57
CA TYR A 384 0.08 -22.89 21.11
C TYR A 384 1.58 -22.73 20.87
N ALA A 385 2.41 -23.08 21.86
CA ALA A 385 3.86 -23.02 21.66
C ALA A 385 4.59 -24.14 22.39
N VAL A 386 5.76 -24.49 21.85
CA VAL A 386 6.68 -25.48 22.41
C VAL A 386 8.10 -24.92 22.32
N THR A 387 8.82 -25.02 23.43
CA THR A 387 10.23 -24.62 23.51
C THR A 387 11.17 -25.80 23.23
N LEU A 388 12.44 -25.48 22.96
CA LEU A 388 13.54 -26.44 22.92
C LEU A 388 13.66 -27.25 24.22
N GLY A 389 13.33 -26.66 25.37
CA GLY A 389 13.31 -27.33 26.68
C GLY A 389 12.10 -28.24 26.92
N GLY A 390 11.13 -28.25 26.00
CA GLY A 390 9.89 -29.01 26.12
C GLY A 390 8.82 -28.35 27.00
N ALA A 391 9.02 -27.10 27.42
CA ALA A 391 7.96 -26.30 28.02
C ALA A 391 6.88 -26.01 26.98
N THR A 392 5.62 -26.00 27.42
CA THR A 392 4.45 -25.78 26.57
C THR A 392 3.64 -24.56 26.98
N TYR A 393 3.04 -23.89 26.01
CA TYR A 393 2.12 -22.79 26.25
C TYR A 393 0.83 -23.01 25.47
N VAL A 394 -0.30 -22.76 26.13
CA VAL A 394 -1.62 -22.77 25.49
C VAL A 394 -2.43 -21.57 25.94
N ASP A 395 -2.90 -20.78 24.98
CA ASP A 395 -3.90 -19.76 25.20
C ASP A 395 -5.02 -19.92 24.18
N ARG A 396 -6.22 -20.21 24.68
CA ARG A 396 -7.43 -20.39 23.87
C ARG A 396 -8.40 -19.30 24.26
N LYS A 397 -8.80 -18.45 23.32
CA LYS A 397 -9.78 -17.40 23.57
C LYS A 397 -11.12 -17.75 22.93
N SER A 398 -12.21 -17.33 23.56
CA SER A 398 -13.52 -17.24 22.91
C SER A 398 -13.54 -16.10 21.88
N ALA A 399 -14.55 -16.05 21.02
CA ALA A 399 -14.76 -14.93 20.11
C ALA A 399 -14.95 -13.60 20.87
N ALA A 400 -15.44 -13.65 22.12
CA ALA A 400 -15.55 -12.51 23.02
C ALA A 400 -14.22 -12.13 23.71
N GLY A 401 -13.13 -12.86 23.44
CA GLY A 401 -11.80 -12.61 24.00
C GLY A 401 -11.56 -13.25 25.37
N GLU A 402 -12.48 -14.09 25.86
CA GLU A 402 -12.36 -14.74 27.18
C GLU A 402 -11.44 -15.97 27.12
N HIS A 403 -10.56 -16.13 28.10
CA HIS A 403 -9.67 -17.28 28.21
C HIS A 403 -10.44 -18.57 28.56
N LEU A 404 -10.30 -19.60 27.72
CA LEU A 404 -11.01 -20.88 27.80
C LEU A 404 -10.16 -21.97 28.46
N ARG A 405 -10.55 -22.42 29.67
CA ARG A 405 -9.78 -23.40 30.45
C ARG A 405 -9.66 -24.78 29.78
N GLY A 406 -8.51 -25.41 30.00
CA GLY A 406 -8.22 -26.79 29.60
C GLY A 406 -7.76 -26.92 28.14
N SER A 407 -6.84 -27.85 27.92
CA SER A 407 -6.37 -28.24 26.60
C SER A 407 -5.93 -29.71 26.65
N GLY A 408 -6.27 -30.45 25.60
CA GLY A 408 -5.74 -31.79 25.36
C GLY A 408 -4.50 -31.79 24.47
N MET A 409 -3.89 -30.63 24.21
CA MET A 409 -2.67 -30.52 23.41
C MET A 409 -1.60 -31.45 23.96
N ARG A 410 -0.99 -32.23 23.07
CA ARG A 410 0.21 -32.99 23.35
C ARG A 410 1.36 -32.35 22.59
N ALA A 411 2.53 -32.27 23.22
CA ALA A 411 3.71 -31.74 22.59
C ALA A 411 4.94 -32.61 22.91
N ASN A 412 5.93 -32.54 22.04
CA ASN A 412 7.24 -33.13 22.25
C ASN A 412 8.33 -32.20 21.69
N SER A 413 9.49 -32.20 22.36
CA SER A 413 10.70 -31.55 21.91
C SER A 413 11.86 -32.53 21.95
N SER A 414 12.53 -32.73 20.82
CA SER A 414 13.65 -33.67 20.69
C SER A 414 14.87 -32.99 20.11
N ARG A 415 16.04 -33.29 20.70
CA ARG A 415 17.32 -32.68 20.34
C ARG A 415 18.16 -33.64 19.51
N PHE A 416 18.82 -33.09 18.50
CA PHE A 416 19.76 -33.79 17.62
C PHE A 416 21.06 -32.99 17.53
N GLU A 417 22.03 -33.51 16.78
CA GLU A 417 23.35 -32.90 16.61
C GLU A 417 23.31 -31.53 15.93
N ASP A 418 22.41 -31.35 14.95
CA ASP A 418 22.36 -30.20 14.04
C ASP A 418 20.99 -29.48 14.02
N ARG A 419 20.05 -29.94 14.85
CA ARG A 419 18.67 -29.43 14.92
C ARG A 419 17.97 -29.83 16.20
N TRP A 420 16.80 -29.26 16.41
CA TRP A 420 15.78 -29.83 17.29
C TRP A 420 14.43 -29.89 16.58
N THR A 421 13.49 -30.62 17.13
CA THR A 421 12.15 -30.77 16.56
C THR A 421 11.11 -30.28 17.55
N ALA A 422 10.21 -29.42 17.08
CA ALA A 422 8.99 -29.07 17.81
C ALA A 422 7.82 -29.85 17.21
N GLU A 423 7.13 -30.63 18.03
CA GLU A 423 5.97 -31.40 17.61
C GLU A 423 4.80 -31.11 18.54
N PHE A 424 3.64 -30.78 17.99
CA PHE A 424 2.42 -30.69 18.78
C PHE A 424 1.19 -31.18 18.03
N LEU A 425 0.33 -31.89 18.77
CA LEU A 425 -0.95 -32.40 18.32
C LEU A 425 -2.04 -31.70 19.12
N ILE A 426 -2.85 -30.91 18.43
CA ILE A 426 -3.97 -30.16 19.00
C ILE A 426 -5.26 -30.91 18.69
N PRO A 427 -5.95 -31.46 19.71
CA PRO A 427 -7.19 -32.20 19.48
C PRO A 427 -8.24 -31.33 18.81
N TRP A 428 -9.08 -31.93 17.96
CA TRP A 428 -10.19 -31.21 17.34
C TRP A 428 -11.12 -30.54 18.36
N SER A 429 -11.31 -31.15 19.53
CA SER A 429 -12.07 -30.56 20.64
C SER A 429 -11.50 -29.23 21.13
N ASP A 430 -10.18 -29.07 21.09
CA ASP A 430 -9.52 -27.81 21.46
C ASP A 430 -9.75 -26.73 20.39
N LEU A 431 -10.01 -27.16 19.16
CA LEU A 431 -10.31 -26.33 17.99
C LEU A 431 -11.82 -26.18 17.75
N GLY A 432 -12.67 -26.61 18.68
CA GLY A 432 -14.13 -26.49 18.57
C GLY A 432 -14.75 -27.41 17.52
N GLN A 433 -14.02 -28.44 17.11
CA GLN A 433 -14.41 -29.40 16.08
C GLN A 433 -14.58 -30.81 16.65
N GLN A 434 -15.42 -31.63 16.01
CA GLN A 434 -15.56 -33.06 16.33
C GLN A 434 -14.59 -33.95 15.53
N GLY A 435 -13.93 -33.38 14.52
CA GLY A 435 -13.03 -34.06 13.59
C GLY A 435 -12.40 -33.05 12.62
N PRO A 436 -11.65 -33.52 11.61
CA PRO A 436 -11.08 -32.65 10.59
C PRO A 436 -12.17 -31.84 9.86
N PRO A 437 -11.93 -30.54 9.57
CA PRO A 437 -12.87 -29.75 8.79
C PRO A 437 -13.14 -30.33 7.40
N PRO A 438 -14.29 -30.01 6.77
CA PRO A 438 -14.56 -30.38 5.39
C PRO A 438 -13.47 -29.89 4.41
N PRO A 439 -13.18 -30.63 3.32
CA PRO A 439 -12.30 -30.16 2.26
C PRO A 439 -12.70 -28.77 1.74
N GLY A 440 -11.71 -27.90 1.53
CA GLY A 440 -11.91 -26.52 1.10
C GLY A 440 -12.23 -25.54 2.23
N THR A 441 -12.37 -25.99 3.48
CA THR A 441 -12.46 -25.09 4.64
C THR A 441 -11.18 -24.30 4.77
N VAL A 442 -11.27 -23.01 5.12
CA VAL A 442 -10.11 -22.12 5.27
C VAL A 442 -10.14 -21.46 6.64
N TRP A 443 -9.04 -21.48 7.38
CA TRP A 443 -8.86 -20.73 8.63
C TRP A 443 -7.66 -19.78 8.51
N ARG A 444 -7.53 -18.84 9.46
CA ARG A 444 -6.30 -18.02 9.56
C ARG A 444 -5.24 -18.76 10.36
N LEU A 445 -4.00 -18.69 9.90
CA LEU A 445 -2.84 -19.35 10.49
C LEU A 445 -1.62 -18.45 10.41
N ASP A 446 -0.84 -18.39 11.48
CA ASP A 446 0.57 -18.00 11.41
C ASP A 446 1.43 -18.93 12.27
N ILE A 447 2.70 -19.04 11.92
CA ILE A 447 3.71 -19.78 12.68
C ILE A 447 4.93 -18.90 12.83
N ALA A 448 5.48 -18.84 14.05
CA ALA A 448 6.70 -18.11 14.37
C ALA A 448 7.73 -19.03 15.03
N ARG A 449 9.02 -18.70 14.85
CA ARG A 449 10.12 -19.26 15.64
C ARG A 449 10.92 -18.12 16.24
N THR A 450 11.06 -18.14 17.55
CA THR A 450 12.04 -17.33 18.28
C THR A 450 13.28 -18.19 18.47
N HIS A 451 14.44 -17.80 17.96
CA HIS A 451 15.64 -18.65 17.92
C HIS A 451 16.75 -18.22 18.92
N THR A 452 16.63 -17.07 19.58
CA THR A 452 17.68 -16.55 20.49
C THR A 452 17.15 -15.99 21.80
N LEU A 453 17.99 -16.07 22.84
CA LEU A 453 17.83 -15.35 24.11
C LEU A 453 17.68 -13.85 23.80
N ASN A 454 16.62 -13.21 24.32
CA ASN A 454 16.21 -11.82 24.10
C ASN A 454 15.47 -11.52 22.78
N GLN A 455 14.88 -12.52 22.10
CA GLN A 455 13.98 -12.28 20.95
C GLN A 455 14.64 -11.55 19.76
N SER A 456 15.96 -11.58 19.65
CA SER A 456 16.70 -10.85 18.61
C SER A 456 16.61 -11.50 17.22
N ASP A 457 16.09 -12.73 17.15
CA ASP A 457 15.92 -13.53 15.94
C ASP A 457 14.56 -14.22 15.96
N ILE A 458 13.53 -13.50 15.54
CA ILE A 458 12.18 -14.01 15.33
C ILE A 458 11.94 -14.10 13.83
N SER A 459 11.56 -15.29 13.38
CA SER A 459 11.11 -15.54 12.01
C SER A 459 9.64 -15.94 11.99
N ARG A 460 8.93 -15.56 10.93
CA ARG A 460 7.52 -15.87 10.75
C ARG A 460 7.20 -16.34 9.35
N TRP A 461 6.06 -16.99 9.21
CA TRP A 461 5.58 -17.47 7.94
C TRP A 461 4.74 -16.44 7.17
N ALA A 462 3.67 -15.91 7.75
CA ALA A 462 2.67 -15.16 6.99
C ALA A 462 3.07 -13.71 6.71
N ASN A 463 3.47 -12.98 7.75
CA ASN A 463 3.98 -11.61 7.62
C ASN A 463 5.12 -11.37 8.62
N PRO A 464 6.39 -11.38 8.17
CA PRO A 464 7.52 -11.23 9.06
C PRO A 464 7.56 -9.87 9.78
N THR A 465 6.95 -8.83 9.20
CA THR A 465 7.00 -7.44 9.71
C THR A 465 5.91 -7.10 10.74
N ALA A 466 4.90 -7.96 10.90
CA ALA A 466 3.74 -7.74 11.76
C ALA A 466 4.03 -8.04 13.25
N SER A 467 3.03 -7.92 14.13
CA SER A 467 3.08 -8.48 15.49
C SER A 467 2.58 -9.94 15.49
N ASN A 468 3.06 -10.78 16.43
CA ASN A 468 2.59 -12.17 16.64
C ASN A 468 1.06 -12.26 16.88
N HIS A 469 0.45 -11.17 17.33
CA HIS A 469 -0.97 -11.12 17.70
C HIS A 469 -1.83 -10.30 16.72
N ALA A 470 -1.26 -9.83 15.61
CA ALA A 470 -2.00 -9.09 14.59
C ALA A 470 -2.69 -10.07 13.63
N ALA A 471 -3.87 -10.55 14.05
CA ALA A 471 -4.71 -11.52 13.35
C ALA A 471 -4.95 -11.18 11.86
N GLU A 472 -5.04 -9.89 11.53
CA GLU A 472 -5.19 -9.34 10.19
C GLU A 472 -3.99 -9.59 9.27
N HIS A 473 -2.87 -10.06 9.81
CA HIS A 473 -1.65 -10.37 9.09
C HIS A 473 -1.36 -11.87 9.01
N PHE A 474 -2.25 -12.71 9.52
CA PHE A 474 -2.13 -14.16 9.41
C PHE A 474 -2.43 -14.61 7.97
N GLY A 475 -1.71 -15.65 7.56
CA GLY A 475 -1.96 -16.38 6.32
C GLY A 475 -3.16 -17.30 6.47
N TYR A 476 -3.28 -18.27 5.58
CA TYR A 476 -4.38 -19.21 5.59
C TYR A 476 -3.93 -20.65 5.64
N ILE A 477 -4.67 -21.44 6.41
CA ILE A 477 -4.65 -22.90 6.31
C ILE A 477 -5.90 -23.34 5.55
N LYS A 478 -5.71 -24.13 4.49
CA LYS A 478 -6.79 -24.74 3.73
C LYS A 478 -6.79 -26.24 3.97
N PHE A 479 -7.94 -26.76 4.40
CA PHE A 479 -8.11 -28.17 4.70
C PHE A 479 -8.40 -28.94 3.41
N GLU A 480 -7.65 -30.01 3.14
CA GLU A 480 -7.92 -30.95 2.05
C GLU A 480 -8.91 -32.02 2.46
#